data_AF-A0A7Y5Q6P4-F1
#
_entry.id   AF-A0A7Y5Q6P4-F1
#
_cell.length_a   1.000
_cell.length_b   1.000
_cell.length_c   1.000
_cell.angle_alpha   90.00
_cell.angle_beta   90.00
_cell.angle_gamma   90.00
#
_symmetry.space_group_name_H-M   'P 1'
#
loop_
_entity.id
_entity.type
_entity.pdbx_description
1 polymer ?
#
loop_
_entity_poly.entity_id
_entity_poly.type
_entity_poly.pdbx_seq_one_letter_code
_entity_poly.pdbx_strand_id
1 'polypeptide(L)'
;HPAAGEFRGAWLHWQDYVSPQAIARTVQRARRARLNVLLPLANYPDQAMWQSRLIPVNGAVRPGFDPLCELVAQAHAAGLQIHPYLLMLNGGLTRHPAIKPDWYAVDARGRRVGGWLNPSHPEVREFLCGLVAEVAATGVDGIHYDYIRHEDGADYDYSDLSRQKFHAEHGFDPLALRDGTGGTGMRLLKTDFHLSSGAGYLAQQQAFLSNAGFRPDTVLEANLAKLRRDTVLVAGNLYSGRVRGETIDAMMRFAEGGGVVVILDGPEITTYSQRFTAAVGLGGKGYFGDRLARLTVLDAPEGLTEGLPRQLEFTARGNACPNLGEATLLALFDDGTPAITLKSHGLGWFLVFNFHCYQGQAADDPSLVQLFAGLVDRLAERAGIVNTARLSGRLMPATWDRWRLEQVSSLVRQMTATARQVRPDIITSAAGGTQREDLTRFRRDGLSWLRANHVQFLCPMAYTTDNTLFARRLEAELRPVDDPALRRMIFAGIGVYKSPGSVRKWLQQIQIARSKGLRGVCFFAFEDLSDALINALAAGPFSSPAAVPWSEAAD
;
A
#
# COMPACT_ATOMS: atom_id res chain seq x y z
N HIS A 1 -19.29 32.03 -18.35
CA HIS A 1 -20.06 32.25 -17.11
C HIS A 1 -19.15 31.99 -15.92
N PRO A 2 -19.09 32.87 -14.90
CA PRO A 2 -18.35 32.54 -13.68
C PRO A 2 -18.99 31.26 -13.12
N ALA A 3 -18.18 30.22 -12.93
CA ALA A 3 -18.64 28.99 -12.31
C ALA A 3 -19.21 29.29 -10.91
N ALA A 4 -20.16 28.47 -10.43
CA ALA A 4 -20.60 28.43 -9.04
C ALA A 4 -19.40 28.56 -8.07
N GLY A 5 -19.63 29.04 -6.84
CA GLY A 5 -18.67 29.46 -5.80
C GLY A 5 -17.18 29.04 -5.87
N GLU A 6 -16.27 29.97 -5.54
CA GLU A 6 -14.82 29.73 -5.46
C GLU A 6 -14.37 29.55 -4.01
N PHE A 7 -13.60 28.51 -3.70
CA PHE A 7 -12.99 28.33 -2.38
C PHE A 7 -11.83 29.31 -2.19
N ARG A 8 -11.91 30.13 -1.15
CA ARG A 8 -10.91 31.14 -0.79
C ARG A 8 -10.53 30.93 0.67
N GLY A 9 -9.65 29.96 0.87
CA GLY A 9 -9.23 29.49 2.18
C GLY A 9 -7.90 30.08 2.66
N ALA A 10 -7.67 30.03 3.96
CA ALA A 10 -6.33 30.16 4.53
C ALA A 10 -6.20 29.29 5.79
N TRP A 11 -5.03 28.69 5.99
CA TRP A 11 -4.66 28.03 7.25
C TRP A 11 -4.14 29.06 8.25
N LEU A 12 -4.63 29.00 9.49
CA LEU A 12 -4.29 29.91 10.57
C LEU A 12 -3.49 29.16 11.63
N HIS A 13 -2.49 29.81 12.20
CA HIS A 13 -1.86 29.28 13.40
C HIS A 13 -2.72 29.56 14.64
N TRP A 14 -2.47 28.83 15.73
CA TRP A 14 -3.27 28.92 16.95
C TRP A 14 -3.21 30.31 17.61
N GLN A 15 -2.12 31.04 17.40
CA GLN A 15 -1.94 32.41 17.89
C GLN A 15 -2.91 33.41 17.23
N ASP A 16 -3.41 33.13 16.03
CA ASP A 16 -4.32 34.01 15.30
C ASP A 16 -5.70 34.11 15.96
N TYR A 17 -6.02 33.22 16.90
CA TYR A 17 -7.33 33.17 17.54
C TYR A 17 -7.29 32.80 19.04
N VAL A 18 -6.13 32.90 19.69
CA VAL A 18 -5.95 32.58 21.12
C VAL A 18 -6.74 33.50 22.07
N SER A 19 -7.16 34.68 21.62
CA SER A 19 -7.85 35.69 22.44
C SER A 19 -8.93 36.43 21.66
N PRO A 20 -9.90 37.08 22.32
CA PRO A 20 -10.93 37.86 21.65
C PRO A 20 -10.36 38.92 20.69
N GLN A 21 -9.26 39.58 21.06
CA GLN A 21 -8.60 40.58 20.23
C GLN A 21 -7.91 39.93 19.01
N ALA A 22 -7.32 38.74 19.17
CA ALA A 22 -6.75 38.00 18.04
C ALA A 22 -7.84 37.60 17.05
N ILE A 23 -8.95 37.03 17.54
CA ILE A 23 -10.12 36.65 16.74
C ILE A 23 -10.66 37.84 15.95
N ALA A 24 -10.92 38.97 16.61
CA ALA A 24 -11.45 40.16 15.94
C ALA A 24 -10.52 40.66 14.81
N ARG A 25 -9.20 40.69 15.05
CA ARG A 25 -8.21 41.06 14.02
C ARG A 25 -8.20 40.07 12.85
N THR A 26 -8.26 38.78 13.16
CA THR A 26 -8.24 37.70 12.18
C THR A 26 -9.49 37.74 11.29
N VAL A 27 -10.69 37.84 11.87
CA VAL A 27 -11.95 37.98 11.13
C VAL A 27 -11.93 39.24 10.26
N GLN A 28 -11.47 40.38 10.79
CA GLN A 28 -11.37 41.62 10.02
C GLN A 28 -10.41 41.48 8.83
N ARG A 29 -9.22 40.89 9.03
CA ARG A 29 -8.23 40.65 7.96
C ARG A 29 -8.77 39.69 6.90
N ALA A 30 -9.43 38.60 7.31
CA ALA A 30 -10.04 37.64 6.41
C ALA A 30 -11.13 38.28 5.51
N ARG A 31 -11.98 39.12 6.10
CA ARG A 31 -12.98 39.90 5.34
C ARG A 31 -12.34 40.87 4.36
N ARG A 32 -11.31 41.61 4.78
CA ARG A 32 -10.54 42.50 3.88
C ARG A 32 -9.94 41.74 2.72
N ALA A 33 -9.46 40.52 2.97
CA ALA A 33 -8.90 39.63 1.97
C ALA A 33 -9.95 38.91 1.10
N ARG A 34 -11.25 39.08 1.39
CA ARG A 34 -12.37 38.42 0.69
C ARG A 34 -12.28 36.89 0.71
N LEU A 35 -11.72 36.34 1.80
CA LEU A 35 -11.74 34.91 2.08
C LEU A 35 -13.17 34.48 2.46
N ASN A 36 -13.48 33.19 2.30
CA ASN A 36 -14.77 32.61 2.71
C ASN A 36 -14.62 31.37 3.61
N VAL A 37 -13.41 30.83 3.78
CA VAL A 37 -13.12 29.72 4.70
C VAL A 37 -11.82 30.00 5.47
N LEU A 38 -11.81 29.73 6.77
CA LEU A 38 -10.61 29.76 7.60
C LEU A 38 -10.37 28.37 8.21
N LEU A 39 -9.11 27.93 8.19
CA LEU A 39 -8.68 26.62 8.68
C LEU A 39 -7.77 26.81 9.90
N PRO A 40 -8.30 26.98 11.12
CA PRO A 40 -7.49 27.19 12.32
C PRO A 40 -6.84 25.92 12.86
N LEU A 41 -5.56 26.01 13.26
CA LEU A 41 -4.82 24.92 13.89
C LEU A 41 -5.38 24.63 15.29
N ALA A 42 -6.11 23.53 15.46
CA ALA A 42 -6.90 23.31 16.66
C ALA A 42 -6.19 22.54 17.79
N ASN A 43 -5.20 21.69 17.49
CA ASN A 43 -4.54 20.83 18.47
C ASN A 43 -3.00 21.00 18.49
N TYR A 44 -2.52 22.16 18.95
CA TYR A 44 -1.09 22.48 18.93
C TYR A 44 -0.54 23.12 20.23
N PRO A 45 0.73 22.85 20.61
CA PRO A 45 1.54 21.74 20.10
C PRO A 45 0.89 20.41 20.45
N ASP A 46 0.49 20.21 21.70
CA ASP A 46 -0.17 19.02 22.23
C ASP A 46 -1.43 19.37 23.03
N GLN A 47 -2.02 20.53 22.74
CA GLN A 47 -3.08 21.15 23.53
C GLN A 47 -4.25 21.60 22.64
N ALA A 48 -5.46 21.57 23.17
CA ALA A 48 -6.66 21.99 22.48
C ALA A 48 -6.83 23.51 22.48
N MET A 49 -7.32 24.03 21.36
CA MET A 49 -7.87 25.38 21.23
C MET A 49 -9.40 25.41 21.39
N TRP A 50 -9.96 24.37 22.02
CA TRP A 50 -11.36 24.24 22.43
C TRP A 50 -11.39 23.63 23.84
N GLN A 51 -12.56 23.61 24.49
CA GLN A 51 -12.73 22.91 25.76
C GLN A 51 -12.73 21.38 25.57
N SER A 52 -11.54 20.77 25.62
CA SER A 52 -11.34 19.33 25.45
C SER A 52 -11.33 18.58 26.78
N ARG A 53 -11.83 17.34 26.78
CA ARG A 53 -11.70 16.38 27.89
C ARG A 53 -10.54 15.41 27.68
N LEU A 54 -9.97 15.36 26.48
CA LEU A 54 -8.97 14.38 26.06
C LEU A 54 -7.54 14.92 26.11
N ILE A 55 -7.37 16.23 25.86
CA ILE A 55 -6.10 16.94 25.93
C ILE A 55 -6.29 18.27 26.68
N PRO A 56 -5.26 18.82 27.34
CA PRO A 56 -5.38 20.08 28.05
C PRO A 56 -5.64 21.22 27.08
N VAL A 57 -6.35 22.25 27.55
CA VAL A 57 -6.47 23.52 26.82
C VAL A 57 -5.09 24.19 26.74
N ASN A 58 -4.82 24.85 25.61
CA ASN A 58 -3.55 25.55 25.39
C ASN A 58 -3.28 26.59 26.50
N GLY A 59 -2.07 26.56 27.07
CA GLY A 59 -1.73 27.37 28.25
C GLY A 59 -1.77 28.89 28.04
N ALA A 60 -1.78 29.35 26.78
CA ALA A 60 -1.93 30.76 26.43
C ALA A 60 -3.40 31.22 26.38
N VAL A 61 -4.36 30.28 26.46
CA VAL A 61 -5.80 30.58 26.48
C VAL A 61 -6.21 30.92 27.91
N ARG A 62 -6.88 32.06 28.08
CA ARG A 62 -7.35 32.49 29.41
C ARG A 62 -8.38 31.48 29.97
N PRO A 63 -8.39 31.21 31.28
CA PRO A 63 -9.38 30.32 31.89
C PRO A 63 -10.82 30.71 31.56
N GLY A 64 -11.67 29.72 31.27
CA GLY A 64 -13.09 29.91 30.94
C GLY A 64 -13.36 30.44 29.52
N PHE A 65 -12.33 30.63 28.70
CA PHE A 65 -12.49 31.04 27.31
C PHE A 65 -12.34 29.84 26.36
N ASP A 66 -13.27 29.67 25.43
CA ASP A 66 -13.17 28.71 24.34
C ASP A 66 -12.84 29.46 23.03
N PRO A 67 -11.58 29.45 22.57
CA PRO A 67 -11.17 30.23 21.42
C PRO A 67 -11.76 29.73 20.11
N LEU A 68 -11.95 28.42 19.94
CA LEU A 68 -12.55 27.87 18.73
C LEU A 68 -14.04 28.23 18.63
N CYS A 69 -14.81 28.06 19.72
CA CYS A 69 -16.23 28.43 19.73
C CYS A 69 -16.44 29.94 19.51
N GLU A 70 -15.60 30.78 20.13
CA GLU A 70 -15.66 32.23 19.91
C GLU A 70 -15.29 32.60 18.46
N LEU A 71 -14.26 31.95 17.88
CA LEU A 71 -13.89 32.15 16.49
C LEU A 71 -15.03 31.77 15.54
N VAL A 72 -15.70 30.63 15.79
CA VAL A 72 -16.88 30.20 15.03
C VAL A 72 -17.96 31.28 15.06
N ALA A 73 -18.34 31.76 16.24
CA ALA A 73 -19.39 32.76 16.38
C ALA A 73 -19.08 34.06 15.61
N GLN A 74 -17.87 34.61 15.76
CA GLN A 74 -17.48 35.85 15.06
C GLN A 74 -17.29 35.65 13.55
N ALA A 75 -16.78 34.49 13.13
CA ALA A 75 -16.60 34.16 11.72
C ALA A 75 -17.94 33.97 11.01
N HIS A 76 -18.90 33.28 11.62
CA HIS A 76 -20.25 33.12 11.09
C HIS A 76 -20.97 34.47 10.94
N ALA A 77 -20.87 35.35 11.94
CA ALA A 77 -21.38 36.72 11.85
C ALA A 77 -20.73 37.55 10.72
N ALA A 78 -19.54 37.15 10.26
CA ALA A 78 -18.82 37.73 9.15
C ALA A 78 -19.03 37.01 7.80
N GLY A 79 -19.83 35.94 7.75
CA GLY A 79 -20.04 35.13 6.55
C GLY A 79 -18.86 34.24 6.17
N LEU A 80 -18.02 33.86 7.14
CA LEU A 80 -16.87 32.98 6.97
C LEU A 80 -17.18 31.59 7.55
N GLN A 81 -16.79 30.52 6.84
CA GLN A 81 -16.82 29.18 7.40
C GLN A 81 -15.54 28.85 8.16
N ILE A 82 -15.64 28.03 9.20
CA ILE A 82 -14.53 27.57 10.03
C ILE A 82 -14.35 26.06 9.88
N HIS A 83 -13.17 25.66 9.41
CA HIS A 83 -12.79 24.27 9.16
C HIS A 83 -11.48 23.96 9.89
N PRO A 84 -11.48 23.82 11.24
CA PRO A 84 -10.27 23.56 12.01
C PRO A 84 -9.46 22.41 11.43
N TYR A 85 -8.16 22.62 11.30
CA TYR A 85 -7.25 21.54 10.96
C TYR A 85 -6.63 20.92 12.20
N LEU A 86 -6.62 19.59 12.19
CA LEU A 86 -6.11 18.76 13.26
C LEU A 86 -4.89 17.99 12.75
N LEU A 87 -3.78 18.07 13.50
CA LEU A 87 -2.63 17.22 13.29
C LEU A 87 -2.95 15.82 13.83
N MET A 88 -3.04 14.81 12.95
CA MET A 88 -3.58 13.49 13.32
C MET A 88 -2.52 12.50 13.79
N LEU A 89 -1.76 11.91 12.87
CA LEU A 89 -0.84 10.82 13.18
C LEU A 89 0.57 11.30 13.53
N ASN A 90 0.85 12.60 13.44
CA ASN A 90 2.12 13.23 13.81
C ASN A 90 1.87 14.68 14.23
N GLY A 91 2.91 15.36 14.71
CA GLY A 91 2.86 16.76 15.14
C GLY A 91 3.20 16.90 16.61
N GLY A 92 2.75 17.98 17.24
CA GLY A 92 2.95 18.12 18.68
C GLY A 92 2.02 17.19 19.48
N LEU A 93 0.84 16.82 18.97
CA LEU A 93 -0.13 15.91 19.63
C LEU A 93 0.54 14.62 20.11
N THR A 94 1.50 14.11 19.34
CA THR A 94 2.24 12.89 19.62
C THR A 94 3.32 13.06 20.67
N ARG A 95 3.35 14.19 21.37
CA ARG A 95 4.19 14.47 22.55
C ARG A 95 3.35 14.59 23.82
N HIS A 96 2.02 14.55 23.69
CA HIS A 96 1.12 14.65 24.82
C HIS A 96 1.38 13.51 25.82
N PRO A 97 1.40 13.76 27.15
CA PRO A 97 1.70 12.74 28.15
C PRO A 97 0.76 11.52 28.15
N ALA A 98 -0.46 11.66 27.65
CA ALA A 98 -1.40 10.54 27.54
C ALA A 98 -1.10 9.58 26.37
N ILE A 99 -0.18 9.93 25.46
CA ILE A 99 0.21 9.05 24.36
C ILE A 99 1.08 7.92 24.91
N LYS A 100 0.61 6.69 24.77
CA LYS A 100 1.28 5.50 25.29
C LYS A 100 2.45 5.08 24.37
N PRO A 101 3.54 4.50 24.89
CA PRO A 101 4.70 4.09 24.09
C PRO A 101 4.40 3.07 22.97
N ASP A 102 3.40 2.22 23.15
CA ASP A 102 2.95 1.21 22.18
C ASP A 102 2.05 1.77 21.06
N TRP A 103 1.58 3.01 21.20
CA TRP A 103 0.82 3.70 20.16
C TRP A 103 1.69 4.13 18.98
N TYR A 104 3.00 4.24 19.19
CA TYR A 104 3.91 4.69 18.14
C TYR A 104 4.14 3.61 17.11
N ALA A 105 4.27 4.06 15.89
CA ALA A 105 4.63 3.22 14.78
C ALA A 105 6.14 2.90 14.81
N VAL A 106 6.50 1.68 14.44
CA VAL A 106 7.89 1.20 14.45
C VAL A 106 8.33 0.66 13.09
N ASP A 107 9.61 0.76 12.80
CA ASP A 107 10.20 0.19 11.59
C ASP A 107 10.34 -1.34 11.69
N ALA A 108 10.77 -1.98 10.60
CA ALA A 108 10.98 -3.43 10.55
C ALA A 108 12.00 -3.97 11.59
N ARG A 109 12.79 -3.10 12.22
CA ARG A 109 13.74 -3.46 13.30
C ARG A 109 13.17 -3.15 14.69
N GLY A 110 11.90 -2.79 14.79
CA GLY A 110 11.23 -2.40 16.04
C GLY A 110 11.63 -1.00 16.54
N ARG A 111 12.29 -0.18 15.72
CA ARG A 111 12.69 1.18 16.14
C ARG A 111 11.56 2.16 15.86
N ARG A 112 11.25 3.01 16.83
CA ARG A 112 10.24 4.06 16.70
C ARG A 112 10.49 4.97 15.50
N VAL A 113 9.47 5.19 14.67
CA VAL A 113 9.52 6.09 13.52
C VAL A 113 9.09 7.49 13.94
N GLY A 114 10.05 8.24 14.48
CA GLY A 114 9.83 9.63 14.88
C GLY A 114 8.64 9.81 15.83
N GLY A 115 7.79 10.79 15.54
CA GLY A 115 6.56 11.08 16.29
C GLY A 115 5.33 10.28 15.84
N TRP A 116 5.44 9.39 14.85
CA TRP A 116 4.26 8.87 14.17
C TRP A 116 3.48 7.85 15.00
N LEU A 117 2.16 8.05 15.12
CA LEU A 117 1.22 7.09 15.71
C LEU A 117 0.83 6.01 14.71
N ASN A 118 0.55 4.81 15.21
CA ASN A 118 0.10 3.67 14.43
C ASN A 118 -1.41 3.81 14.11
N PRO A 119 -1.80 4.01 12.83
CA PRO A 119 -3.20 4.13 12.44
C PRO A 119 -4.00 2.84 12.61
N SER A 120 -3.35 1.69 12.81
CA SER A 120 -3.99 0.40 13.08
C SER A 120 -4.29 0.20 14.56
N HIS A 121 -3.72 1.00 15.46
CA HIS A 121 -3.86 0.81 16.91
C HIS A 121 -5.26 1.24 17.37
N PRO A 122 -6.05 0.37 18.02
CA PRO A 122 -7.45 0.65 18.35
C PRO A 122 -7.60 1.88 19.25
N GLU A 123 -6.76 2.02 20.28
CA GLU A 123 -6.83 3.18 21.18
C GLU A 123 -6.40 4.49 20.50
N VAL A 124 -5.49 4.45 19.51
CA VAL A 124 -5.15 5.64 18.71
C VAL A 124 -6.37 6.07 17.90
N ARG A 125 -7.06 5.12 17.26
CA ARG A 125 -8.28 5.39 16.50
C ARG A 125 -9.38 5.97 17.39
N GLU A 126 -9.58 5.40 18.57
CA GLU A 126 -10.55 5.90 19.55
C GLU A 126 -10.23 7.32 20.00
N PHE A 127 -8.98 7.60 20.37
CA PHE A 127 -8.52 8.92 20.78
C PHE A 127 -8.73 9.97 19.68
N LEU A 128 -8.30 9.69 18.44
CA LEU A 128 -8.47 10.61 17.32
C LEU A 128 -9.95 10.82 16.95
N CYS A 129 -10.77 9.76 16.99
CA CYS A 129 -12.22 9.90 16.80
C CYS A 129 -12.86 10.74 17.90
N GLY A 130 -12.40 10.61 19.15
CA GLY A 130 -12.84 11.43 20.27
C GLY A 130 -12.55 12.92 20.06
N LEU A 131 -11.33 13.27 19.61
CA LEU A 131 -10.99 14.65 19.27
C LEU A 131 -11.87 15.19 18.13
N VAL A 132 -12.09 14.38 17.09
CA VAL A 132 -12.98 14.73 15.97
C VAL A 132 -14.42 14.95 16.44
N ALA A 133 -14.94 14.13 17.36
CA ALA A 133 -16.26 14.29 17.93
C ALA A 133 -16.39 15.58 18.76
N GLU A 134 -15.40 15.89 19.61
CA GLU A 134 -15.38 17.13 20.38
C GLU A 134 -15.36 18.35 19.48
N VAL A 135 -14.47 18.38 18.47
CA VAL A 135 -14.41 19.48 17.50
C VAL A 135 -15.69 19.59 16.70
N ALA A 136 -16.28 18.48 16.26
CA ALA A 136 -17.58 18.50 15.58
C ALA A 136 -18.67 19.13 16.46
N ALA A 137 -18.60 19.04 17.79
CA ALA A 137 -19.59 19.67 18.67
C ALA A 137 -19.46 21.21 18.80
N THR A 138 -18.37 21.82 18.35
CA THR A 138 -18.07 23.27 18.59
C THR A 138 -18.79 24.26 17.65
N GLY A 139 -19.65 23.78 16.74
CA GLY A 139 -20.36 24.62 15.76
C GLY A 139 -19.62 24.86 14.44
N VAL A 140 -18.44 24.25 14.25
CA VAL A 140 -17.64 24.39 13.02
C VAL A 140 -18.34 23.85 11.76
N ASP A 141 -18.05 24.43 10.61
CA ASP A 141 -18.62 24.01 9.31
C ASP A 141 -17.95 22.75 8.76
N GLY A 142 -16.69 22.53 9.11
CA GLY A 142 -15.94 21.36 8.69
C GLY A 142 -14.78 21.00 9.58
N ILE A 143 -14.10 19.90 9.26
CA ILE A 143 -12.88 19.43 9.92
C ILE A 143 -11.88 19.06 8.84
N HIS A 144 -10.66 19.56 8.97
CA HIS A 144 -9.58 19.35 8.02
C HIS A 144 -8.50 18.45 8.63
N TYR A 145 -8.21 17.32 7.98
CA TYR A 145 -7.24 16.35 8.46
C TYR A 145 -5.85 16.66 7.92
N ASP A 146 -4.89 16.91 8.80
CA ASP A 146 -3.47 17.06 8.46
C ASP A 146 -2.64 15.93 9.10
N TYR A 147 -1.49 15.62 8.51
CA TYR A 147 -0.65 14.47 8.87
C TYR A 147 -1.42 13.14 8.92
N ILE A 148 -2.53 13.00 8.17
CA ILE A 148 -3.29 11.75 8.06
C ILE A 148 -2.66 10.83 7.00
N ARG A 149 -1.43 10.39 7.29
CA ARG A 149 -0.57 9.63 6.36
C ARG A 149 0.47 8.84 7.13
N HIS A 150 1.27 8.08 6.39
CA HIS A 150 2.56 7.59 6.83
C HIS A 150 3.69 8.57 6.47
N GLU A 151 4.83 8.37 7.11
CA GLU A 151 6.06 9.13 7.08
C GLU A 151 6.71 8.89 5.74
N ASP A 152 7.33 9.96 5.29
CA ASP A 152 8.02 10.04 4.04
C ASP A 152 9.01 8.89 3.82
N GLY A 153 8.65 7.96 2.91
CA GLY A 153 9.56 6.91 2.44
C GLY A 153 10.02 5.94 3.53
N ALA A 154 9.38 5.98 4.70
CA ALA A 154 9.80 5.22 5.86
C ALA A 154 9.21 3.81 5.85
N ASP A 155 9.94 2.94 6.54
CA ASP A 155 9.70 1.52 6.52
C ASP A 155 8.80 1.04 7.67
N TYR A 156 7.53 1.44 7.69
CA TYR A 156 6.67 1.26 8.87
C TYR A 156 5.16 1.33 8.53
N ASP A 157 4.22 0.81 9.32
CA ASP A 157 4.35 0.35 10.70
C ASP A 157 4.48 -1.18 10.87
N TYR A 158 5.57 -1.66 11.45
CA TYR A 158 5.82 -3.07 11.80
C TYR A 158 5.62 -3.37 13.29
N SER A 159 4.77 -2.61 13.99
CA SER A 159 4.39 -2.97 15.37
C SER A 159 3.83 -4.39 15.42
N ASP A 160 4.03 -5.09 16.53
CA ASP A 160 3.49 -6.44 16.72
C ASP A 160 1.97 -6.46 16.51
N LEU A 161 1.27 -5.40 16.93
CA LEU A 161 -0.16 -5.22 16.69
C LEU A 161 -0.49 -5.20 15.19
N SER A 162 0.18 -4.37 14.39
CA SER A 162 -0.09 -4.27 12.95
C SER A 162 0.28 -5.56 12.22
N ARG A 163 1.39 -6.20 12.61
CA ARG A 163 1.81 -7.50 12.06
C ARG A 163 0.81 -8.60 12.37
N GLN A 164 0.32 -8.68 13.61
CA GLN A 164 -0.68 -9.66 14.02
C GLN A 164 -2.02 -9.43 13.31
N LYS A 165 -2.48 -8.18 13.15
CA LYS A 165 -3.69 -7.87 12.38
C LYS A 165 -3.55 -8.29 10.92
N PHE A 166 -2.44 -7.93 10.28
CA PHE A 166 -2.18 -8.35 8.90
C PHE A 166 -2.09 -9.88 8.77
N HIS A 167 -1.40 -10.55 9.69
CA HIS A 167 -1.32 -12.00 9.72
C HIS A 167 -2.69 -12.65 9.88
N ALA A 168 -3.56 -12.11 10.74
CA ALA A 168 -4.92 -12.61 10.92
C ALA A 168 -5.77 -12.44 9.65
N GLU A 169 -5.58 -11.34 8.89
CA GLU A 169 -6.33 -11.04 7.66
C GLU A 169 -5.79 -11.76 6.42
N HIS A 170 -4.48 -12.03 6.37
CA HIS A 170 -3.78 -12.46 5.15
C HIS A 170 -2.97 -13.75 5.30
N GLY A 171 -2.83 -14.30 6.51
CA GLY A 171 -2.21 -15.61 6.77
C GLY A 171 -0.68 -15.62 6.82
N PHE A 172 0.01 -14.48 6.83
CA PHE A 172 1.47 -14.41 6.94
C PHE A 172 1.96 -13.11 7.60
N ASP A 173 3.18 -13.13 8.15
CA ASP A 173 3.82 -11.94 8.74
C ASP A 173 4.43 -11.03 7.65
N PRO A 174 4.15 -9.72 7.64
CA PRO A 174 4.66 -8.82 6.60
C PRO A 174 6.19 -8.65 6.60
N LEU A 175 6.92 -9.02 7.68
CA LEU A 175 8.39 -9.08 7.66
C LEU A 175 8.91 -10.15 6.70
N ALA A 176 8.13 -11.20 6.42
CA ALA A 176 8.48 -12.25 5.46
C ALA A 176 8.74 -11.70 4.04
N LEU A 177 8.20 -10.53 3.70
CA LEU A 177 8.38 -9.86 2.41
C LEU A 177 9.73 -9.12 2.27
N ARG A 178 10.52 -8.99 3.35
CA ARG A 178 11.70 -8.09 3.38
C ARG A 178 13.04 -8.78 3.19
N ASP A 179 13.19 -10.00 3.68
CA ASP A 179 14.54 -10.51 3.96
C ASP A 179 15.20 -11.25 2.80
N GLY A 180 14.53 -11.45 1.66
CA GLY A 180 15.07 -12.21 0.52
C GLY A 180 15.55 -13.64 0.85
N THR A 181 15.40 -14.08 2.10
CA THR A 181 16.03 -15.28 2.68
C THR A 181 15.21 -15.91 3.83
N GLY A 182 13.99 -15.44 4.17
CA GLY A 182 13.33 -15.85 5.43
C GLY A 182 11.80 -15.94 5.52
N GLY A 183 11.06 -16.08 4.41
CA GLY A 183 9.60 -16.24 4.44
C GLY A 183 9.14 -17.70 4.29
N THR A 184 7.95 -18.02 4.80
CA THR A 184 7.11 -19.10 4.23
C THR A 184 6.79 -18.72 2.79
N GLY A 185 6.86 -19.65 1.83
CA GLY A 185 6.73 -19.25 0.43
C GLY A 185 7.24 -20.25 -0.61
N MET A 186 7.09 -19.89 -1.88
CA MET A 186 7.77 -20.55 -3.01
C MET A 186 9.07 -19.79 -3.37
N ARG A 187 10.15 -20.52 -3.69
CA ARG A 187 11.45 -19.97 -4.12
C ARG A 187 11.89 -20.62 -5.43
N LEU A 188 12.36 -19.83 -6.39
CA LEU A 188 12.92 -20.34 -7.65
C LEU A 188 14.45 -20.36 -7.57
N LEU A 189 15.05 -21.55 -7.65
CA LEU A 189 16.49 -21.71 -7.61
C LEU A 189 17.16 -21.06 -8.82
N LYS A 190 18.07 -20.13 -8.55
CA LYS A 190 18.91 -19.44 -9.52
C LYS A 190 20.36 -19.91 -9.36
N THR A 191 20.82 -20.70 -10.31
CA THR A 191 22.19 -21.25 -10.39
C THR A 191 23.13 -20.38 -11.23
N ASP A 192 24.43 -20.67 -11.20
CA ASP A 192 25.44 -20.01 -12.05
C ASP A 192 25.14 -20.12 -13.55
N PHE A 193 24.47 -21.20 -13.98
CA PHE A 193 23.94 -21.32 -15.34
C PHE A 193 22.97 -20.18 -15.68
N HIS A 194 22.06 -19.85 -14.77
CA HIS A 194 21.08 -18.79 -14.97
C HIS A 194 21.67 -17.38 -14.92
N LEU A 195 22.80 -17.20 -14.22
CA LEU A 195 23.56 -15.94 -14.19
C LEU A 195 24.38 -15.72 -15.47
N SER A 196 24.64 -16.79 -16.22
CA SER A 196 25.39 -16.76 -17.48
C SER A 196 24.45 -16.94 -18.68
N SER A 197 24.39 -18.15 -19.25
CA SER A 197 23.68 -18.42 -20.50
C SER A 197 22.20 -18.79 -20.32
N GLY A 198 21.75 -18.99 -19.09
CA GLY A 198 20.44 -19.56 -18.75
C GLY A 198 19.35 -18.54 -18.38
N ALA A 199 19.59 -17.24 -18.52
CA ALA A 199 18.62 -16.21 -18.11
C ALA A 199 17.23 -16.36 -18.77
N GLY A 200 17.20 -16.80 -20.05
CA GLY A 200 15.96 -17.08 -20.76
C GLY A 200 15.16 -18.25 -20.18
N TYR A 201 15.85 -19.31 -19.73
CA TYR A 201 15.19 -20.45 -19.08
C TYR A 201 14.59 -20.06 -17.72
N LEU A 202 15.31 -19.24 -16.94
CA LEU A 202 14.79 -18.71 -15.67
C LEU A 202 13.51 -17.89 -15.91
N ALA A 203 13.49 -17.07 -16.96
CA ALA A 203 12.31 -16.28 -17.32
C ALA A 203 11.12 -17.17 -17.74
N GLN A 204 11.36 -18.25 -18.49
CA GLN A 204 10.32 -19.21 -18.87
C GLN A 204 9.75 -19.94 -17.65
N GLN A 205 10.61 -20.38 -16.72
CA GLN A 205 10.18 -21.00 -15.45
C GLN A 205 9.33 -20.02 -14.64
N GLN A 206 9.77 -18.76 -14.51
CA GLN A 206 9.02 -17.72 -13.81
C GLN A 206 7.65 -17.46 -14.47
N ALA A 207 7.58 -17.46 -15.80
CA ALA A 207 6.34 -17.28 -16.55
C ALA A 207 5.38 -18.46 -16.35
N PHE A 208 5.86 -19.70 -16.43
CA PHE A 208 5.05 -20.89 -16.17
C PHE A 208 4.48 -20.89 -14.75
N LEU A 209 5.33 -20.65 -13.75
CA LEU A 209 4.88 -20.53 -12.35
C LEU A 209 3.88 -19.38 -12.19
N SER A 210 4.06 -18.31 -12.96
CA SER A 210 3.13 -17.19 -12.98
C SER A 210 1.76 -17.52 -13.55
N ASN A 211 1.71 -18.33 -14.62
CA ASN A 211 0.48 -18.86 -15.22
C ASN A 211 -0.23 -19.81 -14.27
N ALA A 212 0.54 -20.57 -13.48
CA ALA A 212 0.00 -21.48 -12.46
C ALA A 212 -0.47 -20.78 -11.17
N GLY A 213 -0.39 -19.44 -11.15
CA GLY A 213 -0.87 -18.58 -10.07
C GLY A 213 0.17 -18.25 -9.02
N PHE A 214 1.42 -18.72 -9.17
CA PHE A 214 2.52 -18.49 -8.22
C PHE A 214 3.37 -17.26 -8.56
N ARG A 215 4.05 -16.70 -7.57
CA ARG A 215 5.02 -15.60 -7.74
C ARG A 215 6.27 -15.85 -6.89
N PRO A 216 7.14 -16.80 -7.28
CA PRO A 216 8.31 -17.13 -6.48
C PRO A 216 9.36 -16.02 -6.54
N ASP A 217 10.02 -15.79 -5.40
CA ASP A 217 11.28 -15.05 -5.35
C ASP A 217 12.44 -15.96 -5.77
N THR A 218 13.46 -15.41 -6.42
CA THR A 218 14.65 -16.20 -6.75
C THR A 218 15.55 -16.38 -5.54
N VAL A 219 16.12 -17.58 -5.37
CA VAL A 219 17.16 -17.87 -4.37
C VAL A 219 18.44 -18.33 -5.06
N LEU A 220 19.58 -17.76 -4.68
CA LEU A 220 20.89 -18.19 -5.17
C LEU A 220 21.34 -19.50 -4.48
N GLU A 221 22.11 -20.33 -5.17
CA GLU A 221 22.68 -21.59 -4.65
C GLU A 221 23.34 -21.42 -3.27
N ALA A 222 24.13 -20.35 -3.08
CA ALA A 222 24.83 -20.05 -1.83
C ALA A 222 23.89 -19.79 -0.63
N ASN A 223 22.60 -19.55 -0.87
CA ASN A 223 21.61 -19.25 0.17
C ASN A 223 20.65 -20.41 0.42
N LEU A 224 20.79 -21.55 -0.26
CA LEU A 224 19.91 -22.70 -0.05
C LEU A 224 19.93 -23.21 1.40
N ALA A 225 21.09 -23.19 2.05
CA ALA A 225 21.23 -23.60 3.46
C ALA A 225 20.49 -22.69 4.45
N LYS A 226 20.03 -21.52 4.02
CA LYS A 226 19.28 -20.56 4.85
C LYS A 226 17.76 -20.70 4.69
N LEU A 227 17.30 -21.56 3.78
CA LEU A 227 15.87 -21.76 3.57
C LEU A 227 15.24 -22.43 4.79
N ARG A 228 14.09 -21.91 5.22
CA ARG A 228 13.28 -22.51 6.28
C ARG A 228 12.53 -23.73 5.74
N ARG A 229 12.34 -24.74 6.59
CA ARG A 229 11.62 -25.98 6.23
C ARG A 229 10.19 -25.78 5.71
N ASP A 230 9.57 -24.63 5.99
CA ASP A 230 8.23 -24.27 5.51
C ASP A 230 8.27 -23.50 4.17
N THR A 231 9.12 -23.94 3.25
CA THR A 231 9.32 -23.35 1.93
C THR A 231 9.08 -24.41 0.85
N VAL A 232 8.56 -23.99 -0.30
CA VAL A 232 8.59 -24.78 -1.55
C VAL A 232 9.74 -24.27 -2.41
N LEU A 233 10.78 -25.08 -2.59
CA LEU A 233 11.89 -24.78 -3.49
C LEU A 233 11.58 -25.35 -4.88
N VAL A 234 11.44 -24.49 -5.87
CA VAL A 234 11.31 -24.86 -7.27
C VAL A 234 12.68 -24.82 -7.93
N ALA A 235 13.03 -25.87 -8.65
CA ALA A 235 14.27 -25.97 -9.41
C ALA A 235 13.99 -26.46 -10.83
N GLY A 236 14.77 -25.98 -11.78
CA GLY A 236 14.83 -26.54 -13.12
C GLY A 236 16.26 -26.46 -13.65
N ASN A 237 16.49 -27.08 -14.80
CA ASN A 237 17.78 -27.17 -15.48
C ASN A 237 18.87 -27.84 -14.65
N LEU A 238 18.52 -28.94 -13.98
CA LEU A 238 19.43 -29.76 -13.17
C LEU A 238 20.30 -30.68 -14.03
N TYR A 239 21.15 -30.08 -14.88
CA TYR A 239 22.02 -30.79 -15.81
C TYR A 239 23.39 -31.11 -15.22
N SER A 240 23.93 -32.29 -15.56
CA SER A 240 25.28 -32.71 -15.16
C SER A 240 26.32 -31.81 -15.82
N GLY A 241 26.94 -30.93 -15.03
CA GLY A 241 27.88 -29.90 -15.52
C GLY A 241 27.36 -28.47 -15.43
N ARG A 242 26.10 -28.26 -15.00
CA ARG A 242 25.50 -26.93 -14.79
C ARG A 242 25.12 -26.66 -13.34
N VAL A 243 25.14 -27.69 -12.49
CA VAL A 243 24.82 -27.62 -11.06
C VAL A 243 25.95 -28.27 -10.25
N ARG A 244 26.36 -27.60 -9.17
CA ARG A 244 27.42 -28.09 -8.27
C ARG A 244 26.89 -29.18 -7.34
N GLY A 245 27.75 -30.14 -6.96
CA GLY A 245 27.40 -31.18 -5.98
C GLY A 245 26.90 -30.60 -4.64
N GLU A 246 27.50 -29.50 -4.19
CA GLU A 246 27.09 -28.76 -2.99
C GLU A 246 25.64 -28.25 -3.04
N THR A 247 25.18 -27.85 -4.23
CA THR A 247 23.81 -27.37 -4.45
C THR A 247 22.82 -28.53 -4.34
N ILE A 248 23.17 -29.68 -4.92
CA ILE A 248 22.38 -30.91 -4.79
C ILE A 248 22.31 -31.37 -3.33
N ASP A 249 23.44 -31.36 -2.63
CA ASP A 249 23.49 -31.69 -1.21
C ASP A 249 22.66 -30.70 -0.36
N ALA A 250 22.66 -29.42 -0.70
CA ALA A 250 21.85 -28.42 -0.01
C ALA A 250 20.34 -28.62 -0.26
N MET A 251 19.93 -28.95 -1.49
CA MET A 251 18.54 -29.29 -1.82
C MET A 251 18.07 -30.55 -1.08
N MET A 252 18.90 -31.59 -1.04
CA MET A 252 18.59 -32.81 -0.28
C MET A 252 18.46 -32.55 1.21
N ARG A 253 19.40 -31.80 1.83
CA ARG A 253 19.30 -31.40 3.25
C ARG A 253 18.05 -30.57 3.53
N PHE A 254 17.67 -29.69 2.61
CA PHE A 254 16.46 -28.89 2.74
C PHE A 254 15.20 -29.77 2.73
N ALA A 255 15.09 -30.72 1.81
CA ALA A 255 14.00 -31.70 1.78
C ALA A 255 14.04 -32.58 3.05
N GLU A 256 15.21 -33.08 3.45
CA GLU A 256 15.39 -33.90 4.65
C GLU A 256 14.86 -33.21 5.92
N GLY A 257 15.04 -31.89 6.01
CA GLY A 257 14.55 -31.04 7.11
C GLY A 257 13.05 -30.70 7.08
N GLY A 258 12.29 -31.17 6.08
CA GLY A 258 10.84 -30.95 5.97
C GLY A 258 10.39 -30.09 4.79
N GLY A 259 11.32 -29.58 3.98
CA GLY A 259 11.00 -28.76 2.80
C GLY A 259 10.39 -29.55 1.64
N VAL A 260 9.69 -28.85 0.76
CA VAL A 260 9.19 -29.42 -0.51
C VAL A 260 10.05 -28.91 -1.66
N VAL A 261 10.58 -29.82 -2.48
CA VAL A 261 11.34 -29.49 -3.68
C VAL A 261 10.53 -29.90 -4.91
N VAL A 262 10.26 -28.94 -5.79
CA VAL A 262 9.56 -29.15 -7.07
C VAL A 262 10.56 -29.02 -8.21
N ILE A 263 10.71 -30.06 -9.02
CA ILE A 263 11.61 -30.07 -10.17
C ILE A 263 10.79 -29.94 -11.45
N LEU A 264 11.09 -28.92 -12.26
CA LEU A 264 10.32 -28.54 -13.47
C LEU A 264 10.79 -29.21 -14.76
N ASP A 265 11.86 -30.00 -14.69
CA ASP A 265 12.38 -30.81 -15.78
C ASP A 265 12.97 -32.13 -15.26
N GLY A 266 13.03 -33.16 -16.11
CA GLY A 266 13.67 -34.41 -15.70
C GLY A 266 15.13 -34.16 -15.31
N PRO A 267 15.52 -34.49 -14.07
CA PRO A 267 16.83 -34.11 -13.54
C PRO A 267 17.92 -35.03 -14.13
N GLU A 268 18.55 -34.59 -15.22
CA GLU A 268 19.64 -35.33 -15.89
C GLU A 268 20.76 -35.73 -14.91
N ILE A 269 21.03 -34.89 -13.90
CA ILE A 269 22.04 -35.13 -12.86
C ILE A 269 21.85 -36.44 -12.10
N THR A 270 20.64 -37.01 -12.06
CA THR A 270 20.38 -38.34 -11.48
C THR A 270 21.22 -39.43 -12.16
N THR A 271 21.48 -39.33 -13.46
CA THR A 271 22.33 -40.28 -14.21
C THR A 271 23.72 -40.46 -13.60
N TYR A 272 24.23 -39.44 -12.89
CA TYR A 272 25.61 -39.40 -12.37
C TYR A 272 25.68 -39.40 -10.84
N SER A 273 24.54 -39.26 -10.15
CA SER A 273 24.46 -39.24 -8.69
C SER A 273 23.49 -40.30 -8.21
N GLN A 274 24.04 -41.42 -7.72
CA GLN A 274 23.25 -42.48 -7.08
C GLN A 274 22.48 -41.94 -5.86
N ARG A 275 23.12 -41.05 -5.09
CA ARG A 275 22.51 -40.39 -3.94
C ARG A 275 21.28 -39.57 -4.33
N PHE A 276 21.39 -38.75 -5.38
CA PHE A 276 20.27 -37.93 -5.83
C PHE A 276 19.19 -38.76 -6.53
N THR A 277 19.57 -39.79 -7.29
CA THR A 277 18.65 -40.81 -7.84
C THR A 277 17.78 -41.42 -6.75
N ALA A 278 18.38 -41.83 -5.62
CA ALA A 278 17.65 -42.37 -4.49
C ALA A 278 16.73 -41.34 -3.83
N ALA A 279 17.16 -40.07 -3.74
CA ALA A 279 16.37 -38.99 -3.12
C ALA A 279 15.12 -38.63 -3.93
N VAL A 280 15.23 -38.55 -5.28
CA VAL A 280 14.08 -38.22 -6.15
C VAL A 280 13.29 -39.45 -6.61
N GLY A 281 13.89 -40.65 -6.52
CA GLY A 281 13.29 -41.91 -6.92
C GLY A 281 13.11 -42.09 -8.44
N LEU A 282 13.95 -41.41 -9.23
CA LEU A 282 14.01 -41.50 -10.69
C LEU A 282 15.47 -41.57 -11.14
N GLY A 283 15.74 -42.34 -12.19
CA GLY A 283 17.08 -42.44 -12.78
C GLY A 283 17.10 -42.91 -14.23
N GLY A 284 18.32 -43.13 -14.74
CA GLY A 284 18.57 -43.47 -16.13
C GLY A 284 18.60 -42.25 -17.05
N LYS A 285 19.10 -42.45 -18.27
CA LYS A 285 19.24 -41.41 -19.28
C LYS A 285 18.13 -41.55 -20.32
N GLY A 286 17.35 -40.49 -20.51
CA GLY A 286 16.33 -40.43 -21.55
C GLY A 286 16.12 -38.99 -22.00
N TYR A 287 15.85 -38.81 -23.29
CA TYR A 287 15.53 -37.53 -23.90
C TYR A 287 14.55 -37.74 -25.04
N PHE A 288 13.57 -36.85 -25.16
CA PHE A 288 12.76 -36.73 -26.36
C PHE A 288 12.68 -35.27 -26.82
N GLY A 289 12.75 -35.07 -28.14
CA GLY A 289 12.52 -33.78 -28.78
C GLY A 289 11.03 -33.41 -28.78
N ASP A 290 10.68 -32.32 -29.45
CA ASP A 290 9.29 -31.87 -29.54
C ASP A 290 8.42 -32.98 -30.18
N ARG A 291 7.53 -33.58 -29.37
CA ARG A 291 6.57 -34.59 -29.81
C ARG A 291 5.23 -34.36 -29.15
N LEU A 292 4.16 -34.81 -29.80
CA LEU A 292 2.86 -34.92 -29.15
C LEU A 292 2.98 -35.93 -28.01
N ALA A 293 2.72 -35.51 -26.79
CA ALA A 293 2.76 -36.35 -25.60
C ALA A 293 1.35 -36.45 -25.02
N ARG A 294 0.91 -37.68 -24.73
CA ARG A 294 -0.33 -37.92 -23.98
C ARG A 294 0.04 -38.31 -22.56
N LEU A 295 -0.52 -37.60 -21.58
CA LEU A 295 -0.27 -37.81 -20.16
C LEU A 295 -1.52 -38.37 -19.49
N THR A 296 -1.38 -39.52 -18.82
CA THR A 296 -2.42 -40.10 -17.96
C THR A 296 -2.07 -39.86 -16.49
N VAL A 297 -2.93 -39.14 -15.77
CA VAL A 297 -2.79 -38.89 -14.32
C VAL A 297 -3.46 -40.01 -13.53
N LEU A 298 -2.68 -40.68 -12.69
CA LEU A 298 -3.07 -41.83 -11.91
C LEU A 298 -3.73 -41.42 -10.58
N ASP A 299 -4.46 -42.35 -9.98
CA ASP A 299 -4.92 -42.19 -8.60
C ASP A 299 -3.73 -42.27 -7.65
N ALA A 300 -3.57 -41.23 -6.85
CA ALA A 300 -2.49 -41.10 -5.88
C ALA A 300 -3.01 -41.31 -4.45
N PRO A 301 -2.16 -41.83 -3.54
CA PRO A 301 -2.52 -41.98 -2.13
C PRO A 301 -3.09 -40.70 -1.52
N GLU A 302 -4.04 -40.86 -0.59
CA GLU A 302 -4.62 -39.75 0.18
C GLU A 302 -5.27 -38.64 -0.68
N GLY A 303 -5.70 -38.96 -1.90
CA GLY A 303 -6.45 -38.04 -2.76
C GLY A 303 -5.58 -36.92 -3.38
N LEU A 304 -4.26 -37.11 -3.48
CA LEU A 304 -3.36 -36.07 -4.01
C LEU A 304 -3.71 -35.64 -5.45
N THR A 305 -4.24 -36.54 -6.27
CA THR A 305 -4.66 -36.27 -7.66
C THR A 305 -6.18 -36.11 -7.81
N GLU A 306 -6.94 -36.14 -6.72
CA GLU A 306 -8.40 -36.08 -6.76
C GLU A 306 -8.90 -34.75 -7.31
N GLY A 307 -9.81 -34.78 -8.29
CA GLY A 307 -10.35 -33.58 -8.93
C GLY A 307 -9.36 -32.83 -9.82
N LEU A 308 -8.15 -33.36 -10.06
CA LEU A 308 -7.20 -32.82 -11.04
C LEU A 308 -7.43 -33.38 -12.45
N PRO A 309 -6.99 -32.69 -13.52
CA PRO A 309 -7.10 -33.19 -14.89
C PRO A 309 -6.52 -34.61 -15.05
N ARG A 310 -7.23 -35.49 -15.78
CA ARG A 310 -6.90 -36.92 -15.86
C ARG A 310 -6.16 -37.34 -17.13
N GLN A 311 -6.47 -36.71 -18.24
CA GLN A 311 -5.89 -36.97 -19.56
C GLN A 311 -5.48 -35.63 -20.15
N LEU A 312 -4.21 -35.46 -20.48
CA LEU A 312 -3.68 -34.24 -21.08
C LEU A 312 -2.97 -34.59 -22.38
N GLU A 313 -3.03 -33.69 -23.36
CA GLU A 313 -2.40 -33.85 -24.67
C GLU A 313 -1.80 -32.52 -25.10
N PHE A 314 -0.48 -32.47 -25.23
CA PHE A 314 0.26 -31.28 -25.63
C PHE A 314 1.59 -31.67 -26.26
N THR A 315 2.19 -30.79 -27.06
CA THR A 315 3.56 -31.00 -27.51
C THR A 315 4.53 -30.71 -26.37
N ALA A 316 5.36 -31.71 -26.05
CA ALA A 316 6.34 -31.65 -24.99
C ALA A 316 7.73 -32.06 -25.49
N ARG A 317 8.74 -31.70 -24.72
CA ARG A 317 10.11 -32.18 -24.85
C ARG A 317 10.74 -32.34 -23.48
N GLY A 318 11.88 -33.01 -23.40
CA GLY A 318 12.75 -32.88 -22.23
C GLY A 318 13.60 -34.11 -21.97
N ASN A 319 14.42 -33.98 -20.94
CA ASN A 319 15.07 -35.13 -20.32
C ASN A 319 13.99 -35.88 -19.53
N ALA A 320 13.82 -37.16 -19.82
CA ALA A 320 12.82 -38.00 -19.17
C ALA A 320 13.49 -39.28 -18.69
N CYS A 321 13.80 -39.33 -17.40
CA CYS A 321 14.43 -40.47 -16.75
C CYS A 321 13.45 -41.67 -16.76
N PRO A 322 13.77 -42.78 -17.45
CA PRO A 322 12.81 -43.87 -17.65
C PRO A 322 12.70 -44.81 -16.44
N ASN A 323 13.71 -44.84 -15.57
CA ASN A 323 13.77 -45.83 -14.50
C ASN A 323 13.10 -45.27 -13.24
N LEU A 324 11.92 -45.80 -12.94
CA LEU A 324 11.22 -45.52 -11.69
C LEU A 324 11.86 -46.31 -10.54
N GLY A 325 12.34 -45.58 -9.53
CA GLY A 325 12.77 -46.16 -8.26
C GLY A 325 11.60 -46.26 -7.29
N GLU A 326 11.84 -45.99 -6.02
CA GLU A 326 10.81 -46.03 -4.98
C GLU A 326 9.90 -44.78 -4.92
N ALA A 327 9.81 -44.00 -6.01
CA ALA A 327 8.90 -42.86 -6.07
C ALA A 327 7.47 -43.32 -6.35
N THR A 328 6.50 -42.59 -5.80
CA THR A 328 5.09 -42.74 -6.18
C THR A 328 4.90 -42.12 -7.56
N LEU A 329 4.34 -42.90 -8.47
CA LEU A 329 4.01 -42.46 -9.82
C LEU A 329 2.67 -41.72 -9.82
N LEU A 330 2.66 -40.46 -10.24
CA LEU A 330 1.46 -39.61 -10.30
C LEU A 330 0.92 -39.49 -11.72
N ALA A 331 1.79 -39.56 -12.74
CA ALA A 331 1.37 -39.54 -14.13
C ALA A 331 2.35 -40.27 -15.06
N LEU A 332 1.84 -40.78 -16.17
CA LEU A 332 2.56 -41.54 -17.20
C LEU A 332 2.41 -40.93 -18.58
N PHE A 333 3.47 -40.97 -19.37
CA PHE A 333 3.36 -40.83 -20.82
C PHE A 333 2.75 -42.10 -21.45
N ASP A 334 2.23 -41.95 -22.67
CA ASP A 334 1.66 -43.03 -23.48
C ASP A 334 2.64 -44.15 -23.83
N ASP A 335 3.94 -43.86 -23.87
CA ASP A 335 5.00 -44.87 -24.02
C ASP A 335 5.38 -45.58 -22.72
N GLY A 336 4.68 -45.30 -21.61
CA GLY A 336 4.92 -45.88 -20.29
C GLY A 336 6.04 -45.20 -19.49
N THR A 337 6.66 -44.13 -20.01
CA THR A 337 7.67 -43.37 -19.27
C THR A 337 7.05 -42.61 -18.10
N PRO A 338 7.64 -42.63 -16.89
CA PRO A 338 7.20 -41.80 -15.77
C PRO A 338 7.23 -40.32 -16.13
N ALA A 339 6.12 -39.62 -15.94
CA ALA A 339 6.01 -38.21 -16.32
C ALA A 339 5.91 -37.29 -15.11
N ILE A 340 5.21 -37.69 -14.05
CA ILE A 340 5.18 -36.97 -12.78
C ILE A 340 5.36 -37.97 -11.64
N THR A 341 6.30 -37.70 -10.73
CA THR A 341 6.57 -38.57 -9.58
C THR A 341 6.69 -37.79 -8.27
N LEU A 342 6.40 -38.46 -7.16
CA LEU A 342 6.53 -37.92 -5.81
C LEU A 342 7.33 -38.88 -4.92
N LYS A 343 8.36 -38.39 -4.24
CA LYS A 343 9.15 -39.18 -3.28
C LYS A 343 9.35 -38.41 -1.98
N SER A 344 9.10 -39.06 -0.85
CA SER A 344 9.47 -38.53 0.46
C SER A 344 10.98 -38.66 0.69
N HIS A 345 11.60 -37.66 1.29
CA HIS A 345 13.02 -37.68 1.67
C HIS A 345 13.18 -37.02 3.04
N GLY A 346 13.57 -37.80 4.06
CA GLY A 346 13.53 -37.36 5.45
C GLY A 346 12.10 -36.94 5.84
N LEU A 347 11.94 -35.71 6.33
CA LEU A 347 10.64 -35.14 6.69
C LEU A 347 9.92 -34.44 5.53
N GLY A 348 10.57 -34.26 4.38
CA GLY A 348 10.06 -33.49 3.25
C GLY A 348 9.89 -34.31 1.97
N TRP A 349 9.81 -33.63 0.83
CA TRP A 349 9.32 -34.22 -0.42
C TRP A 349 10.02 -33.70 -1.68
N PHE A 350 10.16 -34.56 -2.68
CA PHE A 350 10.51 -34.24 -4.06
C PHE A 350 9.32 -34.53 -4.98
N LEU A 351 8.80 -33.50 -5.63
CA LEU A 351 7.81 -33.59 -6.71
C LEU A 351 8.51 -33.29 -8.04
N VAL A 352 8.50 -34.23 -8.98
CA VAL A 352 9.26 -34.12 -10.22
C VAL A 352 8.31 -34.15 -11.43
N PHE A 353 8.40 -33.13 -12.28
CA PHE A 353 7.86 -33.12 -13.63
C PHE A 353 8.98 -33.55 -14.57
N ASN A 354 8.95 -34.80 -15.03
CA ASN A 354 10.04 -35.48 -15.73
C ASN A 354 10.11 -35.12 -17.24
N PHE A 355 9.91 -33.83 -17.55
CA PHE A 355 9.92 -33.20 -18.88
C PHE A 355 9.90 -31.68 -18.72
N HIS A 356 10.23 -30.91 -19.76
CA HIS A 356 10.28 -29.44 -19.69
C HIS A 356 8.87 -28.84 -19.66
N CYS A 357 8.21 -28.85 -18.50
CA CYS A 357 6.83 -28.40 -18.35
C CYS A 357 6.61 -26.88 -18.57
N TYR A 358 7.70 -26.10 -18.61
CA TYR A 358 7.69 -24.65 -18.76
C TYR A 358 8.12 -24.18 -20.16
N GLN A 359 8.22 -25.08 -21.15
CA GLN A 359 8.59 -24.75 -22.53
C GLN A 359 7.53 -25.18 -23.56
N GLY A 360 7.50 -24.47 -24.68
CA GLY A 360 6.64 -24.82 -25.82
C GLY A 360 5.14 -24.84 -25.44
N GLN A 361 4.37 -25.70 -26.11
CA GLN A 361 2.93 -25.82 -25.84
C GLN A 361 2.63 -26.30 -24.40
N ALA A 362 3.53 -27.11 -23.80
CA ALA A 362 3.35 -27.56 -22.43
C ALA A 362 3.22 -26.39 -21.44
N ALA A 363 4.00 -25.32 -21.62
CA ALA A 363 4.00 -24.15 -20.73
C ALA A 363 2.65 -23.41 -20.69
N ASP A 364 1.92 -23.49 -21.80
CA ASP A 364 0.67 -22.78 -22.04
C ASP A 364 -0.56 -23.70 -21.95
N ASP A 365 -0.37 -25.01 -21.75
CA ASP A 365 -1.47 -25.98 -21.65
C ASP A 365 -2.25 -25.77 -20.33
N PRO A 366 -3.54 -25.38 -20.39
CA PRO A 366 -4.31 -25.04 -19.19
C PRO A 366 -4.47 -26.23 -18.23
N SER A 367 -4.55 -27.44 -18.77
CA SER A 367 -4.71 -28.65 -17.97
C SER A 367 -3.43 -28.98 -17.21
N LEU A 368 -2.27 -28.81 -17.85
CA LEU A 368 -0.97 -28.99 -17.20
C LEU A 368 -0.73 -27.94 -16.12
N VAL A 369 -1.07 -26.68 -16.40
CA VAL A 369 -0.99 -25.58 -15.43
C VAL A 369 -1.88 -25.85 -14.20
N GLN A 370 -3.12 -26.31 -14.43
CA GLN A 370 -4.04 -26.68 -13.36
C GLN A 370 -3.53 -27.88 -12.54
N LEU A 371 -3.05 -28.92 -13.21
CA LEU A 371 -2.48 -30.12 -12.60
C LEU A 371 -1.26 -29.76 -11.75
N PHE A 372 -0.30 -29.02 -12.33
CA PHE A 372 0.92 -28.57 -11.65
C PHE A 372 0.58 -27.91 -10.32
N ALA A 373 -0.24 -26.87 -10.38
CA ALA A 373 -0.46 -26.07 -9.20
C ALA A 373 -1.40 -26.75 -8.19
N GLY A 374 -2.27 -27.67 -8.64
CA GLY A 374 -3.07 -28.51 -7.74
C GLY A 374 -2.24 -29.50 -6.94
N LEU A 375 -1.23 -30.12 -7.58
CA LEU A 375 -0.28 -31.00 -6.90
C LEU A 375 0.60 -30.23 -5.91
N VAL A 376 1.11 -29.07 -6.31
CA VAL A 376 1.96 -28.24 -5.44
C VAL A 376 1.20 -27.76 -4.21
N ASP A 377 -0.04 -27.28 -4.34
CA ASP A 377 -0.83 -26.82 -3.19
C ASP A 377 -1.13 -27.93 -2.19
N ARG A 378 -1.60 -29.09 -2.66
CA ARG A 378 -1.93 -30.22 -1.79
C ARG A 378 -0.69 -30.76 -1.08
N LEU A 379 0.44 -30.79 -1.77
CA LEU A 379 1.71 -31.22 -1.18
C LEU A 379 2.21 -30.23 -0.15
N ALA A 380 2.09 -28.93 -0.41
CA ALA A 380 2.45 -27.89 0.53
C ALA A 380 1.55 -27.90 1.77
N GLU A 381 0.24 -28.04 1.60
CA GLU A 381 -0.72 -28.22 2.69
C GLU A 381 -0.35 -29.42 3.56
N ARG A 382 -0.06 -30.57 2.93
CA ARG A 382 0.41 -31.78 3.61
C ARG A 382 1.71 -31.56 4.39
N ALA A 383 2.63 -30.77 3.86
CA ALA A 383 3.89 -30.43 4.50
C ALA A 383 3.74 -29.33 5.58
N GLY A 384 2.52 -28.84 5.85
CA GLY A 384 2.28 -27.76 6.81
C GLY A 384 2.82 -26.40 6.34
N ILE A 385 2.99 -26.22 5.03
CA ILE A 385 3.49 -25.01 4.39
C ILE A 385 2.31 -24.09 4.10
N VAL A 386 2.05 -23.13 4.98
CA VAL A 386 0.86 -22.25 4.94
C VAL A 386 0.88 -21.23 3.78
N ASN A 387 1.93 -21.21 2.94
CA ASN A 387 2.09 -20.17 1.92
C ASN A 387 2.72 -20.69 0.61
N THR A 388 1.97 -21.41 -0.22
CA THR A 388 2.25 -21.51 -1.65
C THR A 388 1.38 -20.51 -2.36
N ALA A 389 1.78 -19.24 -2.43
CA ALA A 389 0.93 -18.16 -2.95
C ALA A 389 0.39 -18.42 -4.36
N ARG A 390 -0.72 -19.16 -4.47
CA ARG A 390 -1.63 -19.24 -5.59
C ARG A 390 -2.56 -18.05 -5.47
N LEU A 391 -2.59 -17.19 -6.49
CA LEU A 391 -3.67 -16.24 -6.69
C LEU A 391 -4.94 -17.03 -7.05
N SER A 392 -5.70 -17.48 -6.06
CA SER A 392 -7.09 -17.87 -6.30
C SER A 392 -7.88 -16.62 -6.66
N GLY A 393 -8.74 -16.69 -7.69
CA GLY A 393 -9.45 -15.58 -8.32
C GLY A 393 -10.49 -14.84 -7.47
N ARG A 394 -10.14 -14.42 -6.25
CA ARG A 394 -10.83 -13.40 -5.46
C ARG A 394 -9.84 -12.26 -5.20
N LEU A 395 -10.23 -11.04 -5.59
CA LEU A 395 -9.65 -9.74 -5.22
C LEU A 395 -8.16 -9.76 -4.82
N MET A 396 -7.28 -9.29 -5.73
CA MET A 396 -5.87 -8.94 -5.50
C MET A 396 -5.48 -8.85 -4.01
N PRO A 397 -4.71 -9.82 -3.44
CA PRO A 397 -4.25 -9.73 -2.07
C PRO A 397 -3.53 -8.40 -1.83
N ALA A 398 -3.90 -7.68 -0.78
CA ALA A 398 -3.23 -6.44 -0.42
C ALA A 398 -1.77 -6.74 -0.12
N THR A 399 -0.84 -6.12 -0.86
CA THR A 399 0.54 -6.04 -0.41
C THR A 399 0.56 -5.39 0.98
N TRP A 400 1.59 -5.62 1.78
CA TRP A 400 1.76 -4.90 3.06
C TRP A 400 1.61 -3.37 2.89
N ASP A 401 2.03 -2.84 1.74
CA ASP A 401 1.78 -1.45 1.35
C ASP A 401 0.30 -1.10 1.19
N ARG A 402 -0.45 -1.92 0.47
CA ARG A 402 -1.88 -1.70 0.28
C ARG A 402 -2.63 -1.84 1.60
N TRP A 403 -2.25 -2.80 2.45
CA TRP A 403 -2.86 -2.94 3.76
C TRP A 403 -2.59 -1.71 4.63
N ARG A 404 -1.35 -1.24 4.71
CA ARG A 404 -1.01 0.01 5.45
C ARG A 404 -1.75 1.23 4.94
N LEU A 405 -1.93 1.34 3.63
CA LEU A 405 -2.74 2.39 2.98
C LEU A 405 -4.21 2.27 3.38
N GLU A 406 -4.74 1.06 3.46
CA GLU A 406 -6.11 0.79 3.91
C GLU A 406 -6.29 1.13 5.39
N GLN A 407 -5.28 0.94 6.24
CA GLN A 407 -5.38 1.34 7.66
C GLN A 407 -5.58 2.85 7.83
N VAL A 408 -4.88 3.68 7.04
CA VAL A 408 -5.11 5.14 7.02
C VAL A 408 -6.50 5.45 6.46
N SER A 409 -6.89 4.83 5.35
CA SER A 409 -8.18 5.07 4.71
C SER A 409 -9.36 4.67 5.61
N SER A 410 -9.26 3.54 6.28
CA SER A 410 -10.22 3.06 7.28
C SER A 410 -10.34 4.04 8.47
N LEU A 411 -9.23 4.59 8.96
CA LEU A 411 -9.26 5.63 9.99
C LEU A 411 -9.97 6.90 9.49
N VAL A 412 -9.69 7.37 8.27
CA VAL A 412 -10.41 8.50 7.67
C VAL A 412 -11.92 8.24 7.58
N ARG A 413 -12.33 7.04 7.15
CA ARG A 413 -13.73 6.62 7.13
C ARG A 413 -14.36 6.69 8.52
N GLN A 414 -13.66 6.15 9.52
CA GLN A 414 -14.14 6.11 10.90
C GLN A 414 -14.28 7.52 11.48
N MET A 415 -13.27 8.38 11.34
CA MET A 415 -13.33 9.78 11.80
C MET A 415 -14.45 10.55 11.11
N THR A 416 -14.65 10.33 9.81
CA THR A 416 -15.73 10.99 9.05
C THR A 416 -17.10 10.54 9.53
N ALA A 417 -17.29 9.24 9.76
CA ALA A 417 -18.52 8.72 10.32
C ALA A 417 -18.78 9.30 11.72
N THR A 418 -17.76 9.37 12.57
CA THR A 418 -17.84 9.99 13.90
C THR A 418 -18.24 11.47 13.83
N ALA A 419 -17.61 12.25 12.94
CA ALA A 419 -17.95 13.66 12.75
C ALA A 419 -19.43 13.82 12.33
N ARG A 420 -19.89 13.00 11.38
CA ARG A 420 -21.28 13.03 10.87
C ARG A 420 -22.32 12.52 11.86
N GLN A 421 -21.94 11.62 12.77
CA GLN A 421 -22.80 11.23 13.88
C GLN A 421 -23.09 12.42 14.82
N VAL A 422 -22.12 13.31 15.00
CA VAL A 422 -22.29 14.54 15.81
C VAL A 422 -23.01 15.63 15.03
N ARG A 423 -22.63 15.86 13.77
CA ARG A 423 -23.27 16.85 12.88
C ARG A 423 -23.38 16.26 11.45
N PRO A 424 -24.56 15.82 11.00
CA PRO A 424 -24.74 15.12 9.72
C PRO A 424 -24.19 15.86 8.48
N ASP A 425 -24.34 17.19 8.46
CA ASP A 425 -23.95 18.03 7.31
C ASP A 425 -22.50 18.55 7.40
N ILE A 426 -21.72 18.09 8.37
CA ILE A 426 -20.34 18.56 8.55
C ILE A 426 -19.45 18.14 7.37
N ILE A 427 -18.61 19.08 6.94
CA ILE A 427 -17.65 18.83 5.87
C ILE A 427 -16.38 18.22 6.45
N THR A 428 -15.91 17.13 5.87
CA THR A 428 -14.58 16.59 6.13
C THR A 428 -13.68 16.85 4.94
N SER A 429 -12.44 17.22 5.22
CA SER A 429 -11.44 17.52 4.18
C SER A 429 -10.05 17.08 4.63
N ALA A 430 -9.07 17.07 3.74
CA ALA A 430 -7.70 16.71 4.11
C ALA A 430 -6.63 17.52 3.37
N ALA A 431 -5.52 17.77 4.05
CA ALA A 431 -4.30 18.27 3.45
C ALA A 431 -3.65 17.13 2.67
N GLY A 432 -3.33 17.37 1.40
CA GLY A 432 -2.77 16.34 0.54
C GLY A 432 -3.41 16.26 -0.83
N GLY A 433 -2.92 15.31 -1.60
CA GLY A 433 -3.17 15.21 -3.01
C GLY A 433 -3.71 13.85 -3.45
N THR A 434 -3.64 13.64 -4.75
CA THR A 434 -4.05 12.40 -5.43
C THR A 434 -2.88 11.75 -6.17
N GLN A 435 -1.66 12.27 -6.00
CA GLN A 435 -0.49 11.84 -6.76
C GLN A 435 -0.14 10.38 -6.48
N ARG A 436 0.62 9.77 -7.38
CA ARG A 436 1.13 8.41 -7.18
C ARG A 436 1.98 8.33 -5.90
N GLU A 437 2.73 9.38 -5.61
CA GLU A 437 3.55 9.55 -4.42
C GLU A 437 2.71 9.53 -3.14
N ASP A 438 1.45 9.99 -3.16
CA ASP A 438 0.55 9.86 -2.02
C ASP A 438 0.33 8.39 -1.65
N LEU A 439 0.20 7.52 -2.64
CA LEU A 439 0.06 6.07 -2.45
C LEU A 439 1.40 5.42 -2.06
N THR A 440 2.46 5.69 -2.82
CA THR A 440 3.74 4.93 -2.74
C THR A 440 4.73 5.48 -1.73
N ARG A 441 4.58 6.71 -1.27
CA ARG A 441 5.50 7.37 -0.33
C ARG A 441 4.81 7.65 1.01
N PHE A 442 3.56 8.08 0.97
CA PHE A 442 2.81 8.49 2.15
C PHE A 442 1.70 7.51 2.56
N ARG A 443 1.45 6.45 1.76
CA ARG A 443 0.41 5.43 2.02
C ARG A 443 -0.94 6.06 2.39
N ARG A 444 -1.35 7.08 1.64
CA ARG A 444 -2.68 7.70 1.73
C ARG A 444 -3.31 7.75 0.35
N ASP A 445 -4.63 7.63 0.28
CA ASP A 445 -5.36 7.60 -0.98
C ASP A 445 -6.47 8.66 -1.01
N GLY A 446 -6.03 9.92 -1.14
CA GLY A 446 -6.96 11.05 -1.17
C GLY A 446 -8.00 10.94 -2.30
N LEU A 447 -7.64 10.35 -3.44
CA LEU A 447 -8.56 10.19 -4.56
C LEU A 447 -9.69 9.21 -4.21
N SER A 448 -9.38 8.08 -3.58
CA SER A 448 -10.40 7.15 -3.10
C SER A 448 -11.27 7.78 -2.02
N TRP A 449 -10.70 8.61 -1.13
CA TRP A 449 -11.47 9.32 -0.11
C TRP A 449 -12.47 10.32 -0.72
N LEU A 450 -12.06 11.06 -1.76
CA LEU A 450 -12.94 11.95 -2.52
C LEU A 450 -14.05 11.17 -3.22
N ARG A 451 -13.70 10.11 -3.95
CA ARG A 451 -14.66 9.26 -4.70
C ARG A 451 -15.74 8.67 -3.80
N ALA A 452 -15.35 8.22 -2.61
CA ALA A 452 -16.26 7.62 -1.64
C ALA A 452 -16.91 8.64 -0.69
N ASN A 453 -16.70 9.94 -0.92
CA ASN A 453 -17.22 11.03 -0.10
C ASN A 453 -16.87 10.91 1.41
N HIS A 454 -15.70 10.33 1.69
CA HIS A 454 -15.09 10.30 3.02
C HIS A 454 -14.41 11.64 3.33
N VAL A 455 -13.93 12.33 2.30
CA VAL A 455 -13.60 13.76 2.35
C VAL A 455 -14.29 14.43 1.17
N GLN A 456 -14.79 15.64 1.37
CA GLN A 456 -15.50 16.38 0.32
C GLN A 456 -14.54 17.19 -0.53
N PHE A 457 -13.39 17.60 0.02
CA PHE A 457 -12.34 18.27 -0.74
C PHE A 457 -10.94 17.93 -0.24
N LEU A 458 -9.96 18.10 -1.14
CA LEU A 458 -8.54 18.00 -0.86
C LEU A 458 -7.84 19.34 -1.09
N CYS A 459 -6.84 19.62 -0.25
CA CYS A 459 -5.95 20.76 -0.44
C CYS A 459 -4.50 20.29 -0.62
N PRO A 460 -4.04 20.02 -1.86
CA PRO A 460 -2.64 19.68 -2.12
C PRO A 460 -1.73 20.87 -1.83
N MET A 461 -0.69 20.62 -1.05
CA MET A 461 0.30 21.62 -0.63
C MET A 461 1.35 21.85 -1.74
N ALA A 462 0.95 22.52 -2.82
CA ALA A 462 1.82 22.83 -3.96
C ALA A 462 2.87 23.91 -3.64
N TYR A 463 3.39 23.99 -2.41
CA TYR A 463 4.18 25.10 -1.90
C TYR A 463 5.54 25.25 -2.60
N THR A 464 5.64 26.29 -3.42
CA THR A 464 6.89 26.68 -4.10
C THR A 464 6.83 28.16 -4.47
N THR A 465 7.99 28.79 -4.59
CA THR A 465 8.13 30.17 -5.09
C THR A 465 8.26 30.24 -6.62
N ASP A 466 8.44 29.10 -7.29
CA ASP A 466 8.53 28.98 -8.75
C ASP A 466 7.15 28.64 -9.34
N ASN A 467 6.64 29.53 -10.17
CA ASN A 467 5.32 29.42 -10.80
C ASN A 467 5.24 28.31 -11.86
N THR A 468 6.35 27.96 -12.51
CA THR A 468 6.43 26.82 -13.43
C THR A 468 6.33 25.51 -12.66
N LEU A 469 7.07 25.39 -11.56
CA LEU A 469 6.99 24.22 -10.69
C LEU A 469 5.61 24.11 -10.02
N PHE A 470 5.00 25.23 -9.62
CA PHE A 470 3.64 25.27 -9.10
C PHE A 470 2.64 24.69 -10.10
N ALA A 471 2.67 25.14 -11.36
CA ALA A 471 1.82 24.62 -12.43
C ALA A 471 2.01 23.11 -12.65
N ARG A 472 3.26 22.64 -12.68
CA ARG A 472 3.59 21.21 -12.85
C ARG A 472 3.08 20.36 -11.69
N ARG A 473 3.15 20.86 -10.45
CA ARG A 473 2.61 20.16 -9.27
C ARG A 473 1.09 20.03 -9.36
N LEU A 474 0.38 21.11 -9.72
CA LEU A 474 -1.07 21.03 -9.91
C LEU A 474 -1.46 20.08 -11.05
N GLU A 475 -0.69 20.04 -12.14
CA GLU A 475 -0.91 19.04 -13.20
C GLU A 475 -0.74 17.61 -12.71
N ALA A 476 0.25 17.34 -11.84
CA ALA A 476 0.44 16.03 -11.24
C ALA A 476 -0.74 15.63 -10.35
N GLU A 477 -1.30 16.58 -9.59
CA GLU A 477 -2.51 16.38 -8.77
C GLU A 477 -3.78 16.14 -9.61
N LEU A 478 -3.85 16.68 -10.82
CA LEU A 478 -5.04 16.55 -11.66
C LEU A 478 -4.98 15.34 -12.59
N ARG A 479 -3.78 14.84 -12.90
CA ARG A 479 -3.54 13.73 -13.83
C ARG A 479 -4.31 12.44 -13.49
N PRO A 480 -4.40 11.97 -12.23
CA PRO A 480 -5.08 10.71 -11.91
C PRO A 480 -6.60 10.88 -11.71
N VAL A 481 -7.11 12.11 -11.81
CA VAL A 481 -8.52 12.44 -11.55
C VAL A 481 -9.24 12.58 -12.88
N ASP A 482 -9.95 11.55 -13.34
CA ASP A 482 -10.64 11.62 -14.63
C ASP A 482 -11.98 12.37 -14.55
N ASP A 483 -12.63 12.36 -13.38
CA ASP A 483 -13.94 12.98 -13.16
C ASP A 483 -13.82 14.51 -12.98
N PRO A 484 -14.42 15.32 -13.88
CA PRO A 484 -14.42 16.78 -13.76
C PRO A 484 -15.09 17.31 -12.49
N ALA A 485 -16.08 16.60 -11.93
CA ALA A 485 -16.73 16.99 -10.69
C ALA A 485 -15.76 16.85 -9.51
N LEU A 486 -15.01 15.75 -9.45
CA LEU A 486 -13.97 15.55 -8.42
C LEU A 486 -12.82 16.55 -8.56
N ARG A 487 -12.41 16.89 -9.80
CA ARG A 487 -11.38 17.93 -10.04
C ARG A 487 -11.78 19.28 -9.44
N ARG A 488 -13.07 19.61 -9.43
CA ARG A 488 -13.59 20.86 -8.84
C ARG A 488 -13.51 20.88 -7.31
N MET A 489 -13.30 19.73 -6.68
CA MET A 489 -13.15 19.56 -5.24
C MET A 489 -11.68 19.48 -4.79
N ILE A 490 -10.76 19.90 -5.64
CA ILE A 490 -9.34 20.06 -5.31
C ILE A 490 -9.03 21.56 -5.28
N PHE A 491 -8.46 22.04 -4.18
CA PHE A 491 -8.10 23.46 -4.03
C PHE A 491 -6.59 23.63 -3.85
N ALA A 492 -5.99 24.54 -4.62
CA ALA A 492 -4.54 24.68 -4.65
C ALA A 492 -4.00 25.31 -3.36
N GLY A 493 -3.12 24.60 -2.64
CA GLY A 493 -2.36 25.16 -1.53
C GLY A 493 -1.25 26.10 -2.01
N ILE A 494 -1.28 27.36 -1.58
CA ILE A 494 -0.31 28.42 -1.93
C ILE A 494 0.53 28.75 -0.68
N GLY A 495 1.83 28.48 -0.74
CA GLY A 495 2.76 28.70 0.38
C GLY A 495 3.31 30.13 0.44
N VAL A 496 2.46 31.11 0.77
CA VAL A 496 2.83 32.54 0.84
C VAL A 496 3.97 32.84 1.82
N TYR A 497 4.09 32.04 2.89
CA TYR A 497 5.18 32.11 3.88
C TYR A 497 6.58 31.97 3.27
N LYS A 498 6.71 31.33 2.10
CA LYS A 498 8.01 31.11 1.47
C LYS A 498 8.63 32.37 0.87
N SER A 499 7.83 33.41 0.63
CA SER A 499 8.30 34.70 0.13
C SER A 499 7.27 35.79 0.46
N PRO A 500 7.14 36.16 1.74
CA PRO A 500 6.18 37.18 2.16
C PRO A 500 6.40 38.48 1.38
N GLY A 501 5.31 39.15 0.98
CA GLY A 501 5.37 40.39 0.21
C GLY A 501 5.56 40.25 -1.31
N SER A 502 5.79 39.05 -1.85
CA SER A 502 5.83 38.81 -3.31
C SER A 502 4.44 38.85 -3.97
N VAL A 503 3.73 39.98 -3.90
CA VAL A 503 2.32 40.12 -4.33
C VAL A 503 2.06 39.56 -5.73
N ARG A 504 2.80 40.02 -6.75
CA ARG A 504 2.62 39.60 -8.16
C ARG A 504 2.74 38.07 -8.33
N LYS A 505 3.66 37.44 -7.59
CA LYS A 505 3.89 35.99 -7.66
C LYS A 505 2.67 35.22 -7.18
N TRP A 506 2.13 35.61 -6.02
CA TRP A 506 0.98 34.95 -5.42
C TRP A 506 -0.30 35.15 -6.24
N LEU A 507 -0.50 36.34 -6.80
CA LEU A 507 -1.59 36.57 -7.76
C LEU A 507 -1.46 35.70 -9.01
N GLN A 508 -0.24 35.50 -9.52
CA GLN A 508 0.00 34.62 -10.67
C GLN A 508 -0.30 33.15 -10.32
N GLN A 509 -0.01 32.67 -9.10
CA GLN A 509 -0.38 31.31 -8.70
C GLN A 509 -1.90 31.09 -8.65
N ILE A 510 -2.67 32.10 -8.24
CA ILE A 510 -4.15 32.05 -8.32
C ILE A 510 -4.60 31.93 -9.78
N GLN A 511 -4.01 32.72 -10.69
CA GLN A 511 -4.31 32.63 -12.12
C GLN A 511 -3.95 31.27 -12.71
N ILE A 512 -2.82 30.68 -12.30
CA ILE A 512 -2.40 29.33 -12.71
C ILE A 512 -3.39 28.28 -12.20
N ALA A 513 -3.82 28.36 -10.94
CA ALA A 513 -4.81 27.42 -10.40
C ALA A 513 -6.13 27.47 -11.21
N ARG A 514 -6.62 28.68 -11.50
CA ARG A 514 -7.82 28.89 -12.33
C ARG A 514 -7.63 28.39 -13.77
N SER A 515 -6.45 28.60 -14.38
CA SER A 515 -6.19 28.13 -15.76
C SER A 515 -6.09 26.60 -15.87
N LYS A 516 -5.84 25.91 -14.76
CA LYS A 516 -5.93 24.44 -14.64
C LYS A 516 -7.35 23.94 -14.34
N GLY A 517 -8.34 24.84 -14.20
CA GLY A 517 -9.73 24.50 -13.94
C GLY A 517 -10.07 24.27 -12.46
N LEU A 518 -9.16 24.57 -11.54
CA LEU A 518 -9.44 24.48 -10.10
C LEU A 518 -10.39 25.60 -9.66
N ARG A 519 -11.30 25.28 -8.73
CA ARG A 519 -12.31 26.20 -8.21
C ARG A 519 -11.92 26.83 -6.86
N GLY A 520 -10.64 26.92 -6.57
CA GLY A 520 -10.20 27.66 -5.39
C GLY A 520 -8.75 27.46 -5.00
N VAL A 521 -8.35 28.23 -3.99
CA VAL A 521 -7.01 28.28 -3.42
C VAL A 521 -7.08 28.33 -1.90
N CYS A 522 -6.05 27.80 -1.25
CA CYS A 522 -5.87 27.87 0.20
C CYS A 522 -4.48 28.42 0.52
N PHE A 523 -4.39 29.54 1.24
CA PHE A 523 -3.10 30.15 1.59
C PHE A 523 -2.52 29.53 2.85
N PHE A 524 -1.22 29.21 2.82
CA PHE A 524 -0.44 28.86 4.00
C PHE A 524 0.74 29.84 4.17
N ALA A 525 0.94 30.50 5.31
CA ALA A 525 -0.01 30.65 6.41
C ALA A 525 -0.75 32.00 6.32
N PHE A 526 -1.86 32.13 7.05
CA PHE A 526 -2.68 33.33 7.10
C PHE A 526 -1.91 34.54 7.63
N GLU A 527 -1.03 34.38 8.63
CA GLU A 527 -0.28 35.51 9.17
C GLU A 527 0.60 36.20 8.11
N ASP A 528 1.10 35.45 7.13
CA ASP A 528 1.99 35.91 6.06
C ASP A 528 1.27 36.67 4.92
N LEU A 529 -0.06 36.77 4.99
CA LEU A 529 -0.84 37.63 4.09
C LEU A 529 -0.60 39.10 4.46
N SER A 530 0.40 39.71 3.82
CA SER A 530 0.71 41.13 3.98
C SER A 530 -0.47 42.02 3.56
N ASP A 531 -0.58 43.22 4.14
CA ASP A 531 -1.62 44.18 3.75
C ASP A 531 -1.62 44.49 2.26
N ALA A 532 -0.43 44.56 1.64
CA ALA A 532 -0.30 44.75 0.20
C ALA A 532 -0.92 43.59 -0.60
N LEU A 533 -0.72 42.34 -0.17
CA LEU A 533 -1.35 41.19 -0.81
C LEU A 533 -2.86 41.18 -0.57
N ILE A 534 -3.32 41.41 0.67
CA ILE A 534 -4.75 41.50 1.02
C ILE A 534 -5.47 42.51 0.14
N ASN A 535 -4.92 43.73 0.02
CA ASN A 535 -5.50 44.77 -0.80
C ASN A 535 -5.49 44.38 -2.29
N ALA A 536 -4.41 43.75 -2.77
CA ALA A 536 -4.32 43.31 -4.16
C ALA A 536 -5.27 42.13 -4.49
N LEU A 537 -5.53 41.24 -3.54
CA LEU A 537 -6.54 40.18 -3.68
C LEU A 537 -7.92 40.79 -3.88
N ALA A 538 -8.31 41.73 -2.99
CA ALA A 538 -9.60 42.40 -3.03
C ALA A 538 -9.78 43.33 -4.24
N ALA A 539 -8.71 43.93 -4.76
CA ALA A 539 -8.76 44.75 -5.96
C ALA A 539 -8.72 43.90 -7.26
N GLY A 540 -8.17 42.69 -7.19
CA GLY A 540 -7.92 41.83 -8.35
C GLY A 540 -8.76 40.56 -8.32
N PRO A 541 -8.14 39.39 -8.08
CA PRO A 541 -8.79 38.09 -8.29
C PRO A 541 -10.03 37.85 -7.42
N PHE A 542 -10.16 38.50 -6.25
CA PHE A 542 -11.28 38.34 -5.33
C PHE A 542 -12.17 39.58 -5.22
N SER A 543 -12.18 40.43 -6.25
CA SER A 543 -12.96 41.68 -6.28
C SER A 543 -14.47 41.49 -6.13
N SER A 544 -14.99 40.35 -6.61
CA SER A 544 -16.38 39.95 -6.39
C SER A 544 -16.49 38.96 -5.23
N PRO A 545 -17.55 39.07 -4.39
CA PRO A 545 -17.87 38.03 -3.42
C PRO A 545 -17.98 36.65 -4.07
N ALA A 546 -17.63 35.60 -3.35
CA ALA A 546 -17.86 34.23 -3.78
C ALA A 546 -18.41 33.41 -2.62
N ALA A 547 -19.52 32.73 -2.87
CA ALA A 547 -20.02 31.71 -1.97
C ALA A 547 -19.06 30.51 -1.92
N VAL A 548 -19.16 29.69 -0.88
CA VAL A 548 -18.39 28.45 -0.78
C VAL A 548 -18.83 27.45 -1.87
N PRO A 549 -17.93 26.59 -2.39
CA PRO A 549 -18.23 25.76 -3.57
C PRO A 549 -19.38 24.77 -3.42
N TRP A 550 -19.76 24.44 -2.18
CA TRP A 550 -20.80 23.48 -1.79
C TRP A 550 -22.09 24.14 -1.28
N SER A 551 -22.19 25.48 -1.33
CA SER A 551 -23.47 26.14 -1.05
C SER A 551 -24.40 25.93 -2.24
N GLU A 552 -25.61 25.41 -1.99
CA GLU A 552 -26.67 25.24 -3.00
C GLU A 552 -27.25 26.57 -3.51
N ALA A 553 -26.50 27.67 -3.45
CA ALA A 553 -26.99 28.99 -3.84
C ALA A 553 -27.16 29.09 -5.37
N ALA A 554 -28.34 28.62 -5.81
CA ALA A 554 -29.18 29.01 -6.93
C ALA A 554 -28.49 29.37 -8.24
N ASP A 555 -28.54 28.44 -9.20
CA ASP A 555 -28.64 28.80 -10.62
C ASP A 555 -29.96 29.54 -10.90
#